data_AF-G7YWN7-F1
#
_entry.id   AF-G7YWN7-F1
#
_cell.length_a   1.000
_cell.length_b   1.000
_cell.length_c   1.000
_cell.angle_alpha   90.00
_cell.angle_beta   90.00
_cell.angle_gamma   90.00
#
_symmetry.space_group_name_H-M   'P 1'
#
loop_
_entity.id
_entity.type
_entity.pdbx_description
1 polymer ?
#
loop_
_entity_poly.entity_id
_entity_poly.type
_entity_poly.pdbx_seq_one_letter_code
_entity_poly.pdbx_strand_id
1 'polypeptide(L)'
;MQTEIPKATITEQVKCQCLAVDMRGHGDTVCQNDDDLSMDTLAKDVIKIIFAMYPTEAPPIILVGHSMGGAVAVHVAHKRTIPSLAGLVVIDVVEG
;
A
#
# COMPACT_ATOMS: atom_id res chain seq x y z
N MET A 1 -23.85 -16.28 -21.15
CA MET A 1 -23.57 -16.88 -19.84
C MET A 1 -22.33 -16.19 -19.31
N GLN A 2 -22.50 -15.13 -18.52
CA GLN A 2 -21.37 -14.50 -17.82
C GLN A 2 -21.11 -15.36 -16.59
N THR A 3 -19.97 -16.03 -16.53
CA THR A 3 -19.48 -16.64 -15.30
C THR A 3 -19.18 -15.50 -14.32
N GLU A 4 -20.05 -15.30 -13.33
CA GLU A 4 -19.70 -14.53 -12.14
C GLU A 4 -18.51 -15.22 -11.48
N ILE A 5 -17.33 -14.62 -11.61
CA ILE A 5 -16.19 -14.98 -10.77
C ILE A 5 -16.62 -14.68 -9.34
N PRO A 6 -16.63 -15.64 -8.41
CA PRO A 6 -16.93 -15.36 -7.02
C PRO A 6 -15.99 -14.25 -6.55
N LYS A 7 -16.53 -13.17 -5.98
CA LYS A 7 -15.74 -12.14 -5.29
C LYS A 7 -15.20 -12.72 -3.98
N ALA A 8 -14.34 -13.74 -4.07
CA ALA A 8 -13.66 -14.30 -2.93
C ALA A 8 -12.60 -13.29 -2.46
N THR A 9 -12.67 -12.90 -1.19
CA THR A 9 -11.66 -12.03 -0.60
C THR A 9 -10.31 -12.76 -0.63
N ILE A 10 -9.19 -12.04 -0.81
CA ILE A 10 -7.87 -12.69 -0.85
C ILE A 10 -7.58 -13.50 0.43
N THR A 11 -8.15 -13.05 1.55
CA THR A 11 -8.10 -13.72 2.86
C THR A 11 -8.87 -15.04 2.93
N GLU A 12 -9.81 -15.31 2.02
CA GLU A 12 -10.48 -16.61 1.89
C GLU A 12 -9.68 -17.60 1.03
N GLN A 13 -8.86 -17.10 0.11
CA GLN A 13 -8.08 -17.92 -0.81
C GLN A 13 -6.71 -18.30 -0.22
N VAL A 14 -6.12 -17.42 0.58
CA VAL A 14 -4.84 -17.62 1.23
C VAL A 14 -4.85 -17.10 2.67
N LYS A 15 -4.05 -17.71 3.54
CA LYS A 15 -3.88 -17.24 4.92
C LYS A 15 -3.00 -15.99 4.92
N CYS A 16 -3.62 -14.81 4.96
CA CYS A 16 -2.95 -13.53 5.05
C CYS A 16 -3.71 -12.53 5.93
N GLN A 17 -3.07 -11.41 6.23
CA GLN A 17 -3.70 -10.22 6.78
C GLN A 17 -3.70 -9.14 5.70
N CYS A 18 -4.77 -8.34 5.63
CA CYS A 18 -4.88 -7.24 4.68
C CYS A 18 -4.97 -5.91 5.43
N LEU A 19 -4.12 -4.97 5.02
CA LEU A 19 -4.14 -3.59 5.46
C LEU A 19 -4.44 -2.72 4.24
N ALA A 20 -5.68 -2.22 4.16
CA ALA A 20 -6.07 -1.24 3.17
C ALA A 20 -6.06 0.13 3.84
N VAL A 21 -5.28 1.06 3.28
CA VAL A 21 -5.08 2.39 3.85
C VAL A 21 -5.73 3.43 2.95
N ASP A 22 -6.41 4.39 3.56
CA ASP A 22 -6.73 5.63 2.88
C ASP A 22 -5.45 6.47 2.81
N MET A 23 -5.05 6.83 1.58
CA MET A 23 -3.88 7.69 1.38
C MET A 23 -4.23 9.14 1.73
N ARG A 24 -3.20 9.97 1.91
CA ARG A 24 -3.37 11.43 2.02
C ARG A 24 -4.30 11.97 0.92
N GLY A 25 -5.22 12.85 1.30
CA GLY A 25 -6.21 13.44 0.39
C GLY A 25 -7.30 12.47 -0.08
N HIS A 26 -7.40 11.27 0.52
CA HIS A 26 -8.41 10.26 0.17
C HIS A 26 -9.12 9.74 1.44
N GLY A 27 -10.38 9.32 1.27
CA GLY A 27 -11.19 8.70 2.31
C GLY A 27 -11.26 9.55 3.58
N ASP A 28 -11.01 8.92 4.73
CA ASP A 28 -11.09 9.56 6.05
C ASP A 28 -9.71 10.03 6.58
N THR A 29 -8.66 9.99 5.75
CA THR A 29 -7.31 10.40 6.17
C THR A 29 -7.17 11.91 6.15
N VAL A 30 -6.79 12.48 7.31
CA VAL A 30 -6.54 13.91 7.49
C VAL A 30 -5.07 14.14 7.82
N CYS A 31 -4.39 14.98 7.02
CA CYS A 31 -3.02 15.40 7.27
C CYS A 31 -2.94 16.90 7.61
N GLN A 32 -1.81 17.35 8.16
CA GLN A 32 -1.58 18.79 8.40
C GLN A 32 -1.53 19.61 7.10
N ASN A 33 -1.12 18.98 6.00
CA ASN A 33 -1.05 19.58 4.67
C ASN A 33 -1.51 18.55 3.63
N ASP A 34 -2.80 18.49 3.35
CA ASP A 34 -3.36 17.52 2.41
C ASP A 34 -2.96 17.78 0.95
N ASP A 35 -2.45 18.98 0.63
CA ASP A 35 -2.07 19.38 -0.73
C ASP A 35 -0.70 18.85 -1.17
N ASP A 36 0.16 18.42 -0.23
CA ASP A 36 1.45 17.79 -0.57
C ASP A 36 1.26 16.33 -0.98
N LEU A 37 0.85 16.13 -2.22
CA LEU A 37 0.70 14.83 -2.87
C LEU A 37 1.97 14.39 -3.62
N SER A 38 3.14 14.90 -3.22
CA SER A 38 4.40 14.47 -3.84
C SER A 38 4.68 12.98 -3.55
N MET A 39 5.32 12.30 -4.51
CA MET A 39 5.65 10.87 -4.37
C MET A 39 6.49 10.57 -3.13
N ASP A 40 7.39 11.48 -2.76
CA ASP A 40 8.21 11.33 -1.55
C ASP A 40 7.37 11.40 -0.27
N THR A 41 6.40 12.32 -0.22
CA THR A 41 5.48 12.46 0.91
C THR A 41 4.52 11.27 1.01
N LEU A 42 3.89 10.88 -0.09
CA LEU A 42 3.00 9.71 -0.13
C LEU A 42 3.72 8.43 0.29
N ALA A 43 4.96 8.21 -0.18
CA ALA A 43 5.77 7.06 0.24
C ALA A 43 6.14 7.12 1.73
N LYS A 44 6.48 8.30 2.25
CA LYS A 44 6.77 8.48 3.69
C LYS A 44 5.55 8.17 4.55
N ASP A 45 4.35 8.54 4.11
CA ASP A 45 3.12 8.27 4.86
C ASP A 45 2.88 6.75 4.99
N VAL A 46 3.03 5.98 3.91
CA VAL A 46 2.95 4.51 3.95
C VAL A 46 3.97 3.91 4.94
N ILE A 47 5.21 4.38 4.88
CA ILE A 47 6.28 3.91 5.79
C ILE A 47 5.93 4.23 7.25
N LYS A 48 5.40 5.42 7.53
CA LYS A 48 4.97 5.81 8.88
C LYS A 48 3.82 4.94 9.38
N ILE A 49 2.85 4.62 8.53
CA ILE A 49 1.74 3.72 8.89
C ILE A 49 2.29 2.34 9.29
N ILE A 50 3.20 1.79 8.49
CA ILE A 50 3.81 0.47 8.77
C ILE A 50 4.55 0.49 10.11
N PHE A 51 5.36 1.51 10.39
CA PHE A 51 6.08 1.59 11.66
C PHE A 51 5.17 1.92 12.86
N ALA A 52 4.07 2.62 12.65
CA ALA A 52 3.07 2.85 13.70
C ALA A 52 2.33 1.55 14.06
N MET A 53 2.03 0.71 13.07
CA MET A 53 1.36 -0.58 13.29
C MET A 53 2.30 -1.66 13.84
N TYR A 54 3.56 -1.64 13.42
CA TYR A 54 4.58 -2.63 13.77
C TYR A 54 5.82 -1.93 14.34
N PRO A 55 5.75 -1.41 15.58
CA PRO A 55 6.83 -0.61 16.17
C PRO A 55 8.09 -1.42 16.52
N THR A 56 7.98 -2.75 16.61
CA THR A 56 9.08 -3.66 16.98
C THR A 56 9.46 -4.55 15.82
N GLU A 57 8.57 -5.47 15.43
CA GLU A 57 8.79 -6.43 14.36
C GLU A 57 7.56 -6.50 13.48
N ALA A 58 7.75 -6.21 12.19
CA ALA A 58 6.71 -6.33 11.19
C ALA A 58 6.73 -7.76 10.60
N PRO A 59 5.56 -8.37 10.34
CA PRO A 59 5.49 -9.61 9.58
C PRO A 59 6.03 -9.39 8.15
N PRO A 60 6.23 -10.46 7.35
CA PRO A 60 6.49 -10.32 5.93
C PRO A 60 5.40 -9.47 5.25
N ILE A 61 5.79 -8.37 4.61
CA ILE A 61 4.87 -7.43 3.97
C ILE A 61 4.94 -7.59 2.46
N ILE A 62 3.78 -7.64 1.81
CA ILE A 62 3.66 -7.49 0.36
C ILE A 62 2.95 -6.16 0.11
N LEU A 63 3.63 -5.24 -0.58
CA LEU A 63 3.01 -3.99 -1.01
C LEU A 63 2.20 -4.25 -2.28
N VAL A 64 0.95 -3.80 -2.30
CA VAL A 64 0.08 -3.89 -3.47
C VAL A 64 -0.41 -2.48 -3.80
N GLY A 65 -0.13 -2.01 -5.00
CA GLY A 65 -0.53 -0.68 -5.45
C GLY A 65 -1.18 -0.71 -6.83
N HIS A 66 -2.27 0.04 -6.97
CA HIS A 66 -3.02 0.21 -8.23
C HIS A 66 -2.89 1.67 -8.72
N SER A 67 -2.71 1.88 -10.02
CA SER A 67 -2.59 3.23 -10.62
C SER A 67 -1.54 4.08 -9.87
N MET A 68 -1.87 5.28 -9.40
CA MET A 68 -0.97 6.11 -8.57
C MET A 68 -0.38 5.34 -7.37
N GLY A 69 -1.19 4.49 -6.71
CA GLY A 69 -0.75 3.69 -5.57
C GLY A 69 0.35 2.68 -5.92
N GLY A 70 0.41 2.23 -7.17
CA GLY A 70 1.50 1.37 -7.65
C GLY A 70 2.82 2.12 -7.77
N ALA A 71 2.81 3.36 -8.27
CA ALA A 71 3.99 4.22 -8.24
C ALA A 71 4.45 4.48 -6.80
N VAL A 72 3.52 4.74 -5.87
CA VAL A 72 3.84 4.93 -4.45
C VAL A 72 4.48 3.66 -3.87
N ALA A 73 3.92 2.49 -4.14
CA ALA A 73 4.45 1.21 -3.67
C ALA A 73 5.88 0.94 -4.18
N VAL A 74 6.17 1.26 -5.45
CA VAL A 74 7.53 1.22 -6.02
C VAL A 74 8.47 2.16 -5.28
N HIS A 75 8.06 3.41 -5.03
CA HIS A 75 8.88 4.37 -4.30
C HIS A 75 9.15 3.96 -2.85
N VAL A 76 8.17 3.37 -2.16
CA VAL A 76 8.34 2.80 -0.82
C VAL A 76 9.37 1.67 -0.84
N ALA A 77 9.23 0.73 -1.78
CA ALA A 77 10.17 -0.38 -1.93
C ALA A 77 11.60 0.12 -2.24
N HIS A 78 11.73 1.14 -3.09
CA HIS A 78 13.01 1.73 -3.45
C HIS A 78 13.75 2.35 -2.27
N LYS A 79 13.04 2.90 -1.28
CA LYS A 79 13.64 3.47 -0.07
C LYS A 79 14.32 2.43 0.83
N ARG A 80 13.97 1.14 0.69
CA ARG A 80 14.56 0.02 1.47
C ARG A 80 14.50 0.22 2.99
N THR A 81 13.50 0.94 3.47
CA THR A 81 13.31 1.22 4.90
C THR A 81 12.52 0.13 5.63
N ILE A 82 11.80 -0.73 4.91
CA ILE A 82 10.98 -1.82 5.48
C ILE A 82 11.76 -3.13 5.32
N PRO A 83 12.43 -3.65 6.36
CA PRO A 83 13.28 -4.83 6.24
C PRO A 83 12.48 -6.11 5.94
N SER A 84 11.22 -6.16 6.36
CA SER A 84 10.32 -7.29 6.15
C SER A 84 9.56 -7.26 4.82
N LEU A 85 9.91 -6.35 3.90
CA LEU A 85 9.30 -6.29 2.58
C LEU A 85 9.65 -7.55 1.77
N ALA A 86 8.66 -8.42 1.58
CA ALA A 86 8.81 -9.71 0.93
C ALA A 86 8.35 -9.70 -0.54
N GLY A 87 7.56 -8.71 -0.95
CA GLY A 87 7.07 -8.62 -2.32
C GLY A 87 6.45 -7.27 -2.67
N LEU A 88 6.34 -7.02 -3.97
CA LEU A 88 5.72 -5.83 -4.55
C LEU A 88 4.82 -6.25 -5.70
N VAL A 89 3.57 -5.80 -5.69
CA VAL A 89 2.58 -6.02 -6.73
C VAL A 89 2.12 -4.66 -7.24
N VAL A 90 2.15 -4.51 -8.56
CA VAL A 90 1.87 -3.27 -9.25
C VAL A 90 0.79 -3.56 -10.28
N ILE A 91 -0.35 -2.87 -10.17
CA ILE A 91 -1.54 -3.12 -10.98
C ILE A 91 -1.88 -1.88 -11.79
N ASP A 92 -1.90 -2.01 -13.11
CA ASP A 92 -2.36 -0.98 -14.04
C ASP A 92 -1.82 0.42 -13.73
N VAL A 93 -0.50 0.52 -13.64
CA VAL A 93 0.18 1.76 -13.32
C VAL A 93 0.39 2.60 -14.57
N VAL A 94 -0.05 3.85 -14.46
CA VAL A 94 0.33 4.92 -15.38
C VAL A 94 1.62 5.56 -14.88
N GLU A 95 2.54 5.83 -15.82
CA GLU A 95 3.78 6.55 -15.51
C GLU A 95 3.45 7.92 -14.92
N GLY A 96 4.08 8.22 -13.78
CA GLY A 96 4.14 9.54 -13.16
C GLY A 96 5.50 10.17 -13.43
#